data_AF-A0A975XZT0-F1
#
_entry.id   AF-A0A975XZT0-F1
#
_cell.length_a   1.000
_cell.length_b   1.000
_cell.length_c   1.000
_cell.angle_alpha   90.00
_cell.angle_beta   90.00
_cell.angle_gamma   90.00
#
_symmetry.space_group_name_H-M   'P 1'
#
loop_
_entity.id
_entity.type
_entity.pdbx_description
1 polymer ?
#
loop_
_entity_poly.entity_id
_entity_poly.type
_entity_poly.pdbx_seq_one_letter_code
_entity_poly.pdbx_strand_id
1 'polypeptide(L)'
;MASQKTYYEAMQSAVDAATVDADAPHDERVTFDRHTLDRVMRLYKEPGGEMKARFAWRDLLNAIIERRDAEAGLALWTLRDRLTGSTGRRYEETVNGLLAKPDAPRSPDDPDTDLTWLWPEG
;
A
#
# COMPACT_ATOMS: atom_id res chain seq x y z
N MET A 1 0.93 2.83 -23.43
CA MET A 1 0.34 2.56 -22.11
C MET A 1 1.26 1.59 -21.37
N ALA A 2 1.60 1.87 -20.11
CA ALA A 2 2.41 0.96 -19.31
C ALA A 2 1.69 -0.38 -19.04
N SER A 3 2.46 -1.47 -18.99
CA SER A 3 1.98 -2.83 -18.70
C SER A 3 1.75 -3.02 -17.21
N GLN A 4 0.92 -3.99 -16.78
CA GLN A 4 0.73 -4.31 -15.36
C GLN A 4 2.07 -4.62 -14.66
N LYS A 5 2.97 -5.34 -15.34
CA LYS A 5 4.34 -5.61 -14.86
C LYS A 5 5.11 -4.31 -14.53
N THR A 6 4.96 -3.28 -15.35
CA THR A 6 5.60 -1.97 -15.12
C THR A 6 5.09 -1.28 -13.85
N TYR A 7 3.80 -1.43 -13.51
CA TYR A 7 3.25 -0.89 -12.26
C TYR A 7 3.79 -1.68 -11.06
N TYR A 8 3.79 -3.01 -11.15
CA TYR A 8 4.34 -3.87 -10.11
C TYR A 8 5.81 -3.53 -9.81
N GLU A 9 6.67 -3.47 -10.82
CA GLU A 9 8.09 -3.13 -10.67
C GLU A 9 8.31 -1.73 -10.09
N ALA A 10 7.48 -0.76 -10.49
CA ALA A 10 7.59 0.60 -9.96
C ALA A 10 7.20 0.66 -8.47
N MET A 11 6.11 -0.02 -8.08
CA MET A 11 5.67 -0.07 -6.70
C MET A 11 6.64 -0.86 -5.82
N GLN A 12 7.10 -2.01 -6.30
CA GLN A 12 8.11 -2.81 -5.61
C GLN A 12 9.39 -2.00 -5.40
N SER A 13 9.89 -1.31 -6.43
CA SER A 13 11.06 -0.45 -6.31
C SER A 13 10.88 0.69 -5.30
N ALA A 14 9.66 1.24 -5.15
CA ALA A 14 9.39 2.27 -4.15
C ALA A 14 9.33 1.71 -2.73
N VAL A 15 8.76 0.52 -2.55
CA VAL A 15 8.71 -0.19 -1.27
C VAL A 15 10.11 -0.62 -0.84
N ASP A 16 10.89 -1.24 -1.73
CA ASP A 16 12.24 -1.73 -1.45
C ASP A 16 13.22 -0.58 -1.13
N ALA A 17 12.97 0.62 -1.67
CA ALA A 17 13.77 1.82 -1.42
C ALA A 17 13.25 2.68 -0.26
N ALA A 18 12.13 2.32 0.37
CA ALA A 18 11.58 3.07 1.48
C ALA A 18 12.43 2.86 2.73
N THR A 19 12.63 3.94 3.49
CA THR A 19 13.17 3.87 4.84
C THR A 19 12.02 3.84 5.83
N VAL A 20 12.04 2.88 6.74
CA VAL A 20 11.06 2.73 7.82
C VAL A 20 11.73 3.06 9.15
N ASP A 21 11.24 4.08 9.83
CA ASP A 21 11.63 4.44 11.20
C ASP A 21 10.44 4.18 12.13
N ALA A 22 10.52 3.10 12.90
CA ALA A 22 9.44 2.68 13.79
C ALA A 22 9.22 3.64 14.97
N ASP A 23 10.25 4.42 15.34
CA ASP A 23 10.25 5.35 16.47
C ASP A 23 9.68 6.73 16.07
N ALA A 24 9.59 7.02 14.78
CA ALA A 24 9.01 8.25 14.27
C ALA A 24 7.48 8.31 14.44
N PRO A 25 6.88 9.53 14.45
CA PRO A 25 5.44 9.74 14.35
C PRO A 25 4.85 8.99 13.16
N HIS A 26 3.62 8.47 13.29
CA HIS A 26 3.00 7.55 12.31
C HIS A 26 3.02 8.08 10.87
N ASP A 27 2.84 9.37 10.68
CA ASP A 27 2.88 10.08 9.40
C ASP A 27 4.29 10.30 8.83
N GLU A 28 5.32 10.17 9.67
CA GLU A 28 6.74 10.33 9.34
C GLU A 28 7.49 8.99 9.29
N ARG A 29 6.88 7.89 9.75
CA ARG A 29 7.49 6.53 9.83
C ARG A 29 8.06 6.02 8.52
N VAL A 30 7.50 6.43 7.39
CA VAL A 30 7.94 5.96 6.08
C VAL A 30 8.38 7.12 5.22
N THR A 31 9.66 7.09 4.86
CA THR A 31 10.25 8.00 3.89
C THR A 31 10.54 7.24 2.60
N PHE A 32 9.95 7.68 1.49
CA PHE A 32 10.25 7.13 0.18
C PHE A 32 11.36 7.91 -0.50
N ASP A 33 12.20 7.21 -1.25
CA ASP A 33 13.03 7.84 -2.26
C ASP A 33 12.17 8.65 -3.25
N ARG A 34 12.64 9.85 -3.59
CA ARG A 34 11.89 10.78 -4.45
C ARG A 34 11.71 10.24 -5.86
N HIS A 35 12.74 9.60 -6.43
CA HIS A 35 12.69 9.13 -7.81
C HIS A 35 11.73 7.96 -7.98
N THR A 36 11.72 7.02 -7.03
CA THR A 36 10.80 5.88 -7.04
C THR A 36 9.35 6.33 -6.82
N LEU A 37 9.12 7.25 -5.89
CA LEU A 37 7.79 7.82 -5.64
C LEU A 37 7.24 8.58 -6.86
N ASP A 38 8.04 9.47 -7.45
CA ASP A 38 7.64 10.25 -8.64
C ASP A 38 7.27 9.33 -9.82
N ARG A 39 7.97 8.20 -9.96
CA ARG A 39 7.68 7.20 -10.99
C ARG A 39 6.32 6.55 -10.77
N VAL A 40 6.01 6.11 -9.55
CA VAL A 40 4.71 5.49 -9.22
C VAL A 40 3.57 6.50 -9.41
N MET A 41 3.74 7.75 -8.95
CA MET A 41 2.75 8.81 -9.12
C MET A 41 2.48 9.14 -10.59
N ARG A 42 3.50 9.14 -11.44
CA ARG A 42 3.34 9.38 -12.87
C ARG A 42 2.53 8.27 -13.53
N LEU A 43 2.84 7.01 -13.22
CA LEU A 43 2.10 5.85 -13.72
C LEU A 43 0.65 5.88 -13.25
N TYR A 44 0.40 6.20 -11.99
CA TYR A 44 -0.94 6.29 -11.42
C TYR A 44 -1.85 7.27 -12.18
N LYS A 45 -1.29 8.40 -12.63
CA LYS A 45 -2.01 9.45 -13.38
C LYS A 45 -2.26 9.11 -14.85
N GLU A 46 -1.72 8.01 -15.37
CA GLU A 46 -2.02 7.56 -16.73
C GLU A 46 -3.49 7.10 -16.84
N PRO A 47 -4.12 7.17 -18.03
CA PRO A 47 -5.44 6.58 -18.25
C PRO A 47 -5.45 5.08 -17.89
N GLY A 48 -6.34 4.69 -16.96
CA GLY A 48 -6.43 3.34 -16.42
C GLY A 48 -5.32 2.98 -15.42
N GLY A 49 -4.51 3.94 -14.99
CA GLY A 49 -3.40 3.76 -14.06
C GLY A 49 -3.85 3.36 -12.66
N GLU A 50 -4.99 3.88 -12.19
CA GLU A 50 -5.58 3.50 -10.91
C GLU A 50 -5.87 2.00 -10.83
N MET A 51 -6.59 1.46 -11.81
CA MET A 51 -6.93 0.04 -11.85
C MET A 51 -5.66 -0.85 -11.88
N LYS A 52 -4.65 -0.45 -12.66
CA LYS A 52 -3.38 -1.18 -12.75
C LYS A 52 -2.56 -1.09 -11.47
N ALA A 53 -2.54 0.08 -10.81
CA ALA A 53 -1.89 0.27 -9.52
C ALA A 53 -2.58 -0.57 -8.43
N ARG A 54 -3.91 -0.66 -8.45
CA ARG A 54 -4.68 -1.52 -7.54
C ARG A 54 -4.32 -3.01 -7.71
N PHE A 55 -4.20 -3.49 -8.95
CA PHE A 55 -3.75 -4.86 -9.20
C PHE A 55 -2.31 -5.09 -8.72
N ALA A 56 -1.38 -4.19 -9.08
CA ALA A 56 0.01 -4.26 -8.65
C ALA A 56 0.16 -4.23 -7.11
N TRP A 57 -0.63 -3.40 -6.43
CA TRP A 57 -0.68 -3.32 -4.99
C TRP A 57 -1.11 -4.65 -4.35
N ARG A 58 -2.17 -5.28 -4.88
CA ARG A 58 -2.66 -6.57 -4.39
C ARG A 58 -1.64 -7.68 -4.58
N ASP A 59 -1.01 -7.74 -5.75
CA ASP A 59 0.03 -8.73 -6.06
C ASP A 59 1.23 -8.57 -5.11
N LEU A 60 1.64 -7.33 -4.85
CA LEU A 60 2.76 -7.04 -3.96
C LEU A 60 2.43 -7.30 -2.49
N LEU A 61 1.22 -6.99 -2.04
CA LEU A 61 0.76 -7.29 -0.68
C LEU A 61 0.81 -8.80 -0.40
N ASN A 62 0.32 -9.63 -1.32
CA ASN A 62 0.36 -11.08 -1.16
C ASN A 62 1.81 -11.58 -0.99
N ALA A 63 2.73 -11.11 -1.83
CA ALA A 63 4.14 -11.47 -1.73
C ALA A 63 4.79 -11.03 -0.41
N ILE A 64 4.40 -9.85 0.11
CA ILE A 64 4.89 -9.33 1.40
C ILE A 64 4.34 -10.16 2.57
N ILE A 65 3.06 -10.55 2.52
CA ILE A 65 2.43 -11.41 3.54
C ILE A 65 3.10 -12.79 3.57
N GLU A 66 3.35 -13.39 2.40
CA GLU A 66 4.04 -14.68 2.29
C GLU A 66 5.45 -14.61 2.91
N ARG A 67 6.15 -13.50 2.71
CA ARG A 67 7.48 -13.23 3.28
C ARG A 67 7.45 -12.82 4.75
N ARG A 68 6.29 -12.45 5.30
CA ARG A 68 6.13 -11.88 6.65
C ARG A 68 6.97 -10.63 6.88
N ASP A 69 7.05 -9.77 5.86
CA ASP A 69 7.89 -8.58 5.85
C ASP A 69 7.10 -7.35 6.33
N ALA A 70 7.16 -7.06 7.63
CA ALA A 70 6.33 -6.02 8.24
C ALA A 70 6.70 -4.60 7.77
N GLU A 71 7.99 -4.32 7.57
CA GLU A 71 8.48 -3.02 7.10
C GLU A 71 8.05 -2.75 5.66
N ALA A 72 8.20 -3.74 4.77
CA ALA A 72 7.70 -3.64 3.41
C ALA A 72 6.18 -3.48 3.38
N GLY A 73 5.46 -4.14 4.30
CA GLY A 73 4.02 -3.96 4.49
C GLY A 73 3.66 -2.53 4.83
N LEU A 74 4.35 -1.92 5.82
CA LEU A 74 4.10 -0.53 6.22
C LEU A 74 4.35 0.43 5.05
N ALA A 75 5.47 0.26 4.35
CA ALA A 75 5.79 1.06 3.19
C ALA A 75 4.75 0.91 2.07
N LEU A 76 4.27 -0.29 1.78
CA LEU A 76 3.22 -0.49 0.78
C LEU A 76 1.90 0.19 1.16
N TRP A 77 1.52 0.16 2.44
CA TRP A 77 0.36 0.86 2.96
C TRP A 77 0.48 2.38 2.84
N THR A 78 1.61 2.94 3.28
CA THR A 78 1.84 4.39 3.16
C THR A 78 1.90 4.84 1.70
N LEU A 79 2.46 4.03 0.81
CA LEU A 79 2.49 4.34 -0.63
C LEU A 79 1.08 4.45 -1.20
N ARG A 80 0.19 3.51 -0.85
CA ARG A 80 -1.22 3.56 -1.23
C ARG A 80 -1.89 4.83 -0.73
N ASP A 81 -1.73 5.17 0.56
CA ASP A 81 -2.37 6.34 1.15
C ASP A 81 -1.91 7.64 0.47
N ARG A 82 -0.63 7.72 0.06
CA ARG A 82 -0.12 8.84 -0.76
C ARG A 82 -0.73 8.89 -2.16
N LEU A 83 -0.99 7.75 -2.79
CA LEU A 83 -1.57 7.70 -4.14
C LEU A 83 -3.05 8.08 -4.15
N THR A 84 -3.81 7.62 -3.16
CA THR A 84 -5.26 7.86 -3.07
C THR A 84 -5.62 9.13 -2.30
N GLY A 85 -4.65 9.79 -1.67
CA GLY A 85 -4.90 10.92 -0.76
C GLY A 85 -5.67 10.52 0.50
N SER A 86 -5.72 9.22 0.83
CA SER A 86 -6.36 8.70 2.04
C SER A 86 -5.46 8.92 3.25
N THR A 87 -5.18 10.18 3.60
CA THR A 87 -4.48 10.52 4.84
C THR A 87 -5.41 10.29 6.04
N GLY A 88 -5.06 9.37 6.96
CA GLY A 88 -5.74 9.27 8.26
C GLY A 88 -6.07 7.87 8.81
N ARG A 89 -5.81 6.77 8.09
CA ARG A 89 -6.07 5.42 8.63
C ARG A 89 -4.94 4.99 9.57
N ARG A 90 -5.29 4.60 10.81
CA ARG A 90 -4.36 4.05 11.82
C ARG A 90 -4.11 2.57 11.53
N TYR A 91 -2.85 2.15 11.45
CA TYR A 91 -2.48 0.74 11.31
C TYR A 91 -1.95 0.22 12.66
N GLU A 92 -2.49 -0.89 13.15
CA GLU A 92 -2.00 -1.59 14.35
C GLU A 92 -1.21 -2.84 13.93
N GLU A 93 -0.05 -3.02 14.54
CA GLU A 93 0.76 -4.22 14.37
C GLU A 93 0.11 -5.39 15.13
N THR A 94 -0.15 -6.49 14.43
CA THR A 94 -0.71 -7.71 15.02
C THR A 94 0.22 -8.90 14.77
N VAL A 95 -0.02 -10.01 15.47
CA VAL A 95 0.69 -11.29 15.27
C VAL A 95 0.64 -11.83 13.82
N ASN A 96 -0.24 -11.28 12.96
CA ASN A 96 -0.37 -11.62 11.55
C ASN A 96 0.09 -10.49 10.59
N GLY A 97 0.78 -9.47 11.10
CA GLY A 97 1.23 -8.29 10.34
C GLY A 97 0.42 -7.03 10.62
N LEU A 98 0.68 -5.96 9.85
CA LEU A 98 0.02 -4.66 9.98
C LEU A 98 -1.43 -4.73 9.49
N LEU A 99 -2.39 -4.52 10.39
CA LEU A 99 -3.81 -4.41 10.07
C LEU A 99 -4.23 -2.95 10.11
N ALA A 100 -4.85 -2.47 9.03
CA ALA A 100 -5.58 -1.20 9.05
C ALA A 100 -6.70 -1.32 10.09
N LYS A 101 -6.78 -0.39 11.05
CA LYS A 101 -7.93 -0.27 11.94
C LYS A 101 -9.05 0.37 11.13
N PRO A 102 -10.14 -0.35 10.80
CA PRO A 102 -11.27 0.27 10.13
C PRO A 102 -11.91 1.28 11.10
N ASP A 103 -12.29 2.46 10.61
CA ASP A 103 -13.03 3.46 11.40
C ASP A 103 -14.43 2.98 11.81
N ALA A 104 -14.87 1.81 11.30
CA ALA A 104 -16.12 1.15 11.67
C ALA A 104 -15.88 -0.27 12.21
N PRO A 105 -16.66 -0.73 13.21
CA PRO A 105 -16.56 -2.11 13.68
C PRO A 105 -16.88 -3.08 12.53
N ARG A 106 -15.99 -4.06 12.30
CA ARG A 106 -16.27 -5.18 11.39
C ARG A 106 -17.39 -6.02 11.97
N SER A 107 -18.37 -6.36 11.13
CA SER A 107 -19.36 -7.38 11.46
C SER A 107 -18.66 -8.75 11.48
N PRO A 108 -18.94 -9.64 12.46
CA PRO A 108 -18.28 -10.93 12.59
C PRO A 108 -18.57 -11.93 11.46
N ASP A 109 -19.50 -11.61 10.55
CA ASP A 109 -19.97 -12.46 9.46
C ASP A 109 -19.35 -12.11 8.09
N ASP A 110 -18.09 -11.66 8.04
CA ASP A 110 -17.41 -11.31 6.78
C ASP A 110 -16.32 -12.36 6.39
N PRO A 111 -16.70 -13.58 5.98
CA PRO A 111 -15.79 -14.65 5.58
C PRO A 111 -15.43 -14.49 4.11
N ASP A 112 -14.63 -13.48 3.82
CA ASP A 112 -13.67 -13.41 2.73
C ASP A 112 -13.09 -12.01 2.87
N THR A 113 -11.77 -11.89 2.98
CA THR A 113 -11.15 -10.56 3.06
C THR A 113 -11.27 -9.93 1.68
N ASP A 114 -12.45 -9.39 1.38
CA ASP A 114 -12.68 -8.59 0.20
C ASP A 114 -11.82 -7.34 0.37
N LEU A 115 -10.62 -7.31 -0.22
CA LEU A 115 -9.72 -6.18 -0.10
C LEU A 115 -10.24 -4.96 -0.90
N THR A 116 -11.46 -5.00 -1.46
CA THR A 116 -12.07 -3.85 -2.16
C THR A 116 -12.30 -2.65 -1.24
N TRP A 117 -12.67 -2.83 0.04
CA TRP A 117 -12.83 -1.70 1.00
C TRP A 117 -11.49 -1.02 1.35
N LEU A 118 -10.37 -1.65 0.97
CA LEU A 118 -9.02 -1.09 1.01
C LEU A 118 -8.68 -0.33 -0.28
N TRP A 119 -9.62 0.09 -1.09
CA TRP A 119 -9.40 1.16 -2.05
C TRP A 119 -10.73 1.92 -2.10
N PRO A 120 -10.78 3.25 -1.92
CA PRO A 120 -12.05 3.95 -2.05
C PRO A 120 -12.67 3.61 -3.42
N GLU A 121 -13.98 3.36 -3.46
CA GLU A 121 -14.68 3.21 -4.74
C GLU A 121 -14.57 4.54 -5.48
N GLY A 122 -13.85 4.52 -6.61
CA GLY A 122 -13.69 5.66 -7.51
C GLY A 122 -14.91 5.89 -8.39
#